data_AF-C6WFC4-F1
#
_entry.id   AF-C6WFC4-F1
#
_cell.length_a   1.000
_cell.length_b   1.000
_cell.length_c   1.000
_cell.angle_alpha   90.00
_cell.angle_beta   90.00
_cell.angle_gamma   90.00
#
_symmetry.space_group_name_H-M   'P 1'
#
loop_
_entity.id
_entity.type
_entity.pdbx_description
1 polymer ?
#
loop_
_entity_poly.entity_id
_entity_poly.type
_entity_poly.pdbx_seq_one_letter_code
_entity_poly.pdbx_strand_id
1 'polypeptide(L)'
;MKHHSAVGALLVAAVALSACSSGPTDPAASPSSGTSSSGASASASSSAAAAPSGDKVTAWVEAYCGLVGGYALGLKAYQEKHVQLPTTTDVAERNKAQLAAFTELVSGLQTDFKAAEGELGKVGVPLSGAEELHGEIIEVLGRVNGQLGQAKQQVAALDPHDPDFAQAVSQAGGLEAASALLAHGEKVSGVPELEQAMNTAPKCVEIQRQIGG
;
A
#
# COMPACT_ATOMS: atom_id res chain seq x y z
N MET A 1 39.18 -15.36 12.76
CA MET A 1 37.97 -16.14 13.11
C MET A 1 36.79 -15.40 12.52
N LYS A 2 36.05 -16.08 11.63
CA LYS A 2 34.92 -15.52 10.87
C LYS A 2 33.68 -15.58 11.75
N HIS A 3 33.10 -14.43 12.08
CA HIS A 3 31.72 -14.35 12.56
C HIS A 3 30.95 -13.50 11.56
N HIS A 4 30.37 -14.17 10.57
CA HIS A 4 29.26 -13.61 9.82
C HIS A 4 28.09 -13.53 10.82
N SER A 5 27.83 -12.34 11.36
CA SER A 5 26.64 -12.08 12.16
C SER A 5 25.43 -12.21 11.24
N ALA A 6 24.75 -13.35 11.38
CA ALA A 6 23.46 -13.64 10.78
C ALA A 6 22.39 -12.80 11.53
N VAL A 7 22.19 -11.57 11.09
CA VAL A 7 20.96 -10.80 11.36
C VAL A 7 20.55 -10.18 10.02
N GLY A 8 19.71 -10.88 9.30
CA GLY A 8 19.30 -10.51 7.95
C GLY A 8 18.30 -11.52 7.40
N ALA A 9 17.38 -11.96 8.25
CA ALA A 9 16.30 -12.86 7.86
C ALA A 9 15.10 -12.01 7.44
N LEU A 10 14.81 -12.09 6.14
CA LEU A 10 13.46 -12.10 5.54
C LEU A 10 12.58 -10.86 5.71
N LEU A 11 12.62 -9.99 4.69
CA LEU A 11 11.44 -9.27 4.21
C LEU A 11 11.39 -9.40 2.68
N VAL A 12 11.01 -10.61 2.22
CA VAL A 12 10.67 -10.86 0.82
C VAL A 12 9.24 -10.36 0.60
N ALA A 13 9.10 -9.06 0.30
CA ALA A 13 7.85 -8.48 -0.17
C ALA A 13 7.80 -8.61 -1.70
N ALA A 14 7.59 -9.83 -2.19
CA ALA A 14 7.38 -10.13 -3.60
C ALA A 14 6.13 -10.99 -3.73
N VAL A 15 4.94 -10.42 -3.50
CA VAL A 15 3.68 -11.16 -3.71
C VAL A 15 2.62 -10.34 -4.46
N ALA A 16 2.62 -9.00 -4.40
CA ALA A 16 1.55 -8.22 -5.03
C ALA A 16 1.79 -7.80 -6.50
N LEU A 17 2.97 -8.08 -7.09
CA LEU A 17 3.31 -7.60 -8.45
C LEU A 17 3.42 -8.71 -9.50
N SER A 18 3.43 -9.98 -9.10
CA SER A 18 3.50 -11.11 -10.05
C SER A 18 2.15 -11.46 -10.69
N ALA A 19 1.04 -10.85 -10.25
CA ALA A 19 -0.26 -11.00 -10.91
C ALA A 19 -0.41 -10.13 -12.17
N CYS A 20 0.44 -9.11 -12.38
CA CYS A 20 0.35 -8.18 -13.52
C CYS A 20 1.11 -8.64 -14.78
N SER A 21 1.63 -9.87 -14.84
CA SER A 21 2.35 -10.39 -16.02
C SER A 21 1.51 -11.41 -16.78
N SER A 22 0.54 -10.91 -17.56
CA SER A 22 -0.04 -11.66 -18.68
C SER A 22 -0.43 -10.67 -19.77
N GLY A 23 0.36 -10.67 -20.85
CA GLY A 23 0.19 -9.78 -21.99
C GLY A 23 -1.04 -10.10 -22.85
N PRO A 24 -1.42 -9.19 -23.76
CA PRO A 24 -2.71 -9.16 -24.44
C PRO A 24 -2.79 -10.15 -25.61
N THR A 25 -3.88 -10.92 -25.68
CA THR A 25 -4.39 -11.49 -26.94
C THR A 25 -5.49 -10.60 -27.48
N ASP A 26 -5.19 -9.96 -28.61
CA ASP A 26 -6.04 -9.08 -29.42
C ASP A 26 -7.30 -9.77 -30.01
N PRO A 27 -8.26 -8.98 -30.52
CA PRO A 27 -9.68 -9.29 -30.60
C PRO A 27 -10.10 -9.89 -31.95
N ALA A 28 -11.23 -10.60 -31.94
CA ALA A 28 -11.95 -10.99 -33.15
C ALA A 28 -13.28 -10.24 -33.25
N ALA A 29 -13.42 -9.51 -34.36
CA ALA A 29 -14.57 -8.71 -34.75
C ALA A 29 -15.82 -9.55 -35.14
N SER A 30 -17.00 -9.01 -34.81
CA SER A 30 -18.28 -8.85 -35.57
C SER A 30 -18.71 -9.90 -36.63
N PRO A 31 -20.02 -10.15 -36.89
CA PRO A 31 -20.98 -9.06 -37.17
C PRO A 31 -22.53 -9.27 -37.02
N SER A 32 -23.23 -8.12 -37.07
CA SER A 32 -24.54 -7.81 -37.71
C SER A 32 -25.89 -8.35 -37.20
N SER A 33 -26.83 -7.41 -37.00
CA SER A 33 -28.10 -7.21 -37.77
C SER A 33 -29.33 -6.98 -36.88
N GLY A 34 -30.15 -5.97 -37.21
CA GLY A 34 -31.61 -6.10 -37.12
C GLY A 34 -32.41 -5.03 -36.37
N THR A 35 -32.96 -4.10 -37.17
CA THR A 35 -34.37 -3.67 -37.17
C THR A 35 -34.95 -2.76 -36.07
N SER A 36 -35.50 -1.64 -36.54
CA SER A 36 -36.32 -0.65 -35.87
C SER A 36 -37.66 -1.17 -35.35
N SER A 37 -38.11 -0.65 -34.20
CA SER A 37 -39.54 -0.44 -33.91
C SER A 37 -39.74 0.59 -32.80
N SER A 38 -40.52 1.62 -33.13
CA SER A 38 -41.04 2.64 -32.22
C SER A 38 -42.03 2.04 -31.22
N GLY A 39 -41.92 2.40 -29.96
CA GLY A 39 -42.89 2.08 -28.92
C GLY A 39 -42.72 2.99 -27.71
N ALA A 40 -43.52 4.05 -27.67
CA ALA A 40 -43.62 4.94 -26.51
C ALA A 40 -44.43 4.26 -25.40
N SER A 41 -43.91 4.23 -24.17
CA SER A 41 -44.70 4.32 -22.94
C SER A 41 -43.83 4.41 -21.67
N ALA A 42 -44.23 5.36 -20.82
CA ALA A 42 -44.06 5.46 -19.38
C ALA A 42 -42.65 5.40 -18.77
N SER A 43 -42.13 6.58 -18.43
CA SER A 43 -41.04 6.76 -17.46
C SER A 43 -41.45 6.22 -16.08
N ALA A 44 -41.01 5.03 -15.75
CA ALA A 44 -40.82 4.62 -14.36
C ALA A 44 -39.45 5.18 -13.92
N SER A 45 -39.46 6.19 -13.04
CA SER A 45 -38.26 6.60 -12.31
C SER A 45 -37.82 5.46 -11.40
N SER A 46 -37.07 4.51 -11.97
CA SER A 46 -36.11 3.74 -11.20
C SER A 46 -34.94 4.67 -10.94
N SER A 47 -34.58 4.87 -9.68
CA SER A 47 -33.28 5.42 -9.31
C SER A 47 -32.22 4.50 -9.89
N ALA A 48 -31.80 4.79 -11.12
CA ALA A 48 -30.62 4.19 -11.71
C ALA A 48 -29.47 4.56 -10.78
N ALA A 49 -28.85 3.54 -10.17
CA ALA A 49 -27.52 3.69 -9.62
C ALA A 49 -26.67 4.32 -10.73
N ALA A 50 -26.17 5.54 -10.48
CA ALA A 50 -25.25 6.17 -11.40
C ALA A 50 -24.14 5.16 -11.70
N ALA A 51 -23.88 4.90 -12.98
CA ALA A 51 -22.68 4.18 -13.37
C ALA A 51 -21.51 4.76 -12.57
N PRO A 52 -20.62 3.94 -11.97
CA PRO A 52 -19.46 4.48 -11.27
C PRO A 52 -18.75 5.40 -12.26
N SER A 53 -18.70 6.69 -11.94
CA SER A 53 -17.94 7.61 -12.76
C SER A 53 -16.51 7.09 -12.74
N GLY A 54 -15.95 6.77 -13.92
CA GLY A 54 -14.59 6.22 -14.02
C GLY A 54 -13.55 7.06 -13.25
N ASP A 55 -13.84 8.34 -13.09
CA ASP A 55 -13.09 9.29 -12.26
C ASP A 55 -13.01 8.87 -10.78
N LYS A 56 -14.08 8.34 -10.19
CA LYS A 56 -14.10 7.90 -8.78
C LYS A 56 -13.28 6.64 -8.58
N VAL A 57 -13.45 5.65 -9.46
CA VAL A 57 -12.68 4.41 -9.44
C VAL A 57 -11.19 4.73 -9.58
N THR A 58 -10.85 5.60 -10.53
CA THR A 58 -9.47 6.05 -10.76
C THR A 58 -8.90 6.77 -9.55
N ALA A 59 -9.61 7.75 -8.98
CA ALA A 59 -9.16 8.49 -7.80
C ALA A 59 -8.95 7.55 -6.58
N TRP A 60 -9.84 6.59 -6.39
CA TRP A 60 -9.72 5.60 -5.33
C TRP A 60 -8.48 4.72 -5.53
N VAL A 61 -8.27 4.23 -6.75
CA VAL A 61 -7.12 3.41 -7.12
C VAL A 61 -5.82 4.20 -6.97
N GLU A 62 -5.77 5.47 -7.35
CA GLU A 62 -4.59 6.30 -7.17
C GLU A 62 -4.24 6.50 -5.70
N ALA A 63 -5.24 6.68 -4.83
CA ALA A 63 -5.05 6.76 -3.39
C ALA A 63 -4.55 5.42 -2.83
N TYR A 64 -5.15 4.31 -3.25
CA TYR A 64 -4.74 2.96 -2.85
C TYR A 64 -3.32 2.61 -3.32
N CYS A 65 -2.95 2.93 -4.56
CA CYS A 65 -1.59 2.74 -5.05
C CYS A 65 -0.61 3.67 -4.32
N GLY A 66 -0.96 4.92 -4.07
CA GLY A 66 -0.15 5.83 -3.26
C GLY A 66 0.18 5.25 -1.88
N LEU A 67 -0.79 4.61 -1.24
CA LEU A 67 -0.61 3.91 0.03
C LEU A 67 0.36 2.72 -0.08
N VAL A 68 0.08 1.77 -0.97
CA VAL A 68 0.90 0.55 -1.10
C VAL A 68 2.31 0.88 -1.59
N GLY A 69 2.43 1.81 -2.53
CA GLY A 69 3.70 2.30 -3.03
C GLY A 69 4.50 3.10 -2.02
N GLY A 70 3.85 4.00 -1.27
CA GLY A 70 4.50 4.74 -0.19
C GLY A 70 5.09 3.82 0.85
N TYR A 71 4.36 2.76 1.23
CA TYR A 71 4.87 1.71 2.11
C TYR A 71 6.10 1.00 1.53
N ALA A 72 6.02 0.50 0.29
CA ALA A 72 7.11 -0.22 -0.35
C ALA A 72 8.37 0.66 -0.55
N LEU A 73 8.19 1.89 -1.00
CA LEU A 73 9.28 2.85 -1.21
C LEU A 73 9.90 3.29 0.12
N GLY A 74 9.09 3.47 1.17
CA GLY A 74 9.56 3.75 2.52
C GLY A 74 10.47 2.64 3.04
N LEU A 75 10.05 1.37 2.87
CA LEU A 75 10.87 0.21 3.25
C LEU A 75 12.18 0.13 2.44
N LYS A 76 12.13 0.36 1.13
CA LYS A 76 13.33 0.41 0.27
C LYS A 76 14.29 1.49 0.74
N ALA A 77 13.80 2.71 0.97
CA ALA A 77 14.62 3.82 1.47
C ALA A 77 15.22 3.51 2.85
N TYR A 78 14.46 2.88 3.74
CA TYR A 78 14.97 2.45 5.05
C TYR A 78 16.08 1.40 4.90
N GLN A 79 15.91 0.39 4.06
CA GLN A 79 16.93 -0.63 3.81
C GLN A 79 18.21 -0.03 3.22
N GLU A 80 18.08 0.87 2.23
CA GLU A 80 19.22 1.57 1.62
C GLU A 80 19.97 2.39 2.67
N LYS A 81 19.26 3.11 3.54
CA LYS A 81 19.89 3.83 4.66
C LYS A 81 20.56 2.88 5.64
N HIS A 82 19.95 1.73 5.92
CA HIS A 82 20.49 0.73 6.84
C HIS A 82 21.82 0.13 6.34
N VAL A 83 21.94 -0.10 5.03
CA VAL A 83 23.20 -0.54 4.38
C VAL A 83 24.27 0.55 4.41
N GLN A 84 23.87 1.82 4.38
CA GLN A 84 24.75 2.99 4.43
C GLN A 84 25.11 3.42 5.86
N LEU A 85 24.60 2.75 6.90
CA LEU A 85 24.92 3.09 8.28
C LEU A 85 26.44 3.01 8.51
N PRO A 86 27.01 3.96 9.27
CA PRO A 86 28.45 3.99 9.50
C PRO A 86 28.93 2.67 10.08
N THR A 87 29.96 2.09 9.47
CA THR A 87 30.69 0.92 9.99
C THR A 87 31.63 1.35 11.11
N THR A 88 31.04 1.86 12.19
CA THR A 88 31.76 2.26 13.41
C THR A 88 31.90 1.08 14.37
N THR A 89 33.01 1.05 15.13
CA THR A 89 33.19 0.12 16.25
C THR A 89 32.45 0.58 17.51
N ASP A 90 31.99 1.83 17.54
CA ASP A 90 31.14 2.36 18.60
C ASP A 90 29.70 1.86 18.44
N VAL A 91 29.27 1.02 19.38
CA VAL A 91 27.93 0.43 19.40
C VAL A 91 26.84 1.49 19.57
N ALA A 92 27.06 2.51 20.41
CA ALA A 92 26.06 3.52 20.70
C ALA A 92 25.83 4.45 19.51
N GLU A 93 26.90 4.86 18.82
CA GLU A 93 26.78 5.68 17.61
C GLU A 93 26.07 4.92 16.47
N ARG A 94 26.35 3.61 16.32
CA ARG A 94 25.60 2.76 15.38
C ARG A 94 24.12 2.67 15.75
N ASN A 95 23.81 2.40 17.01
CA ASN A 95 22.44 2.28 17.51
C ASN A 95 21.67 3.59 17.31
N LYS A 96 22.30 4.74 17.57
CA LYS A 96 21.73 6.07 17.34
C LYS A 96 21.40 6.31 15.85
N ALA A 97 22.29 5.92 14.95
CA ALA A 97 22.05 6.05 13.51
C ALA A 97 20.91 5.11 13.05
N GLN A 98 20.84 3.89 13.57
CA GLN A 98 19.72 2.97 13.33
C GLN A 98 18.40 3.55 13.86
N LEU A 99 18.40 4.13 15.07
CA LEU A 99 17.23 4.74 15.68
C LEU A 99 16.70 5.92 14.84
N ALA A 100 17.60 6.77 14.34
CA ALA A 100 17.26 7.89 13.49
C ALA A 100 16.61 7.42 12.18
N ALA A 101 17.21 6.44 11.50
CA ALA A 101 16.66 5.86 10.28
C ALA A 101 15.28 5.22 10.51
N PHE A 102 15.10 4.52 11.64
CA PHE A 102 13.83 3.89 11.97
C PHE A 102 12.74 4.90 12.34
N THR A 103 13.11 5.96 13.07
CA THR A 103 12.20 7.08 13.39
C THR A 103 11.69 7.77 12.13
N GLU A 104 12.57 7.96 11.13
CA GLU A 104 12.21 8.54 9.84
C GLU A 104 11.24 7.64 9.07
N LEU A 105 11.51 6.33 9.00
CA LEU A 105 10.60 5.36 8.40
C LEU A 105 9.22 5.42 9.04
N VAL A 106 9.13 5.26 10.38
CA VAL A 106 7.85 5.22 11.09
C VAL A 106 7.09 6.54 10.92
N SER A 107 7.78 7.68 10.93
CA SER A 107 7.14 8.99 10.75
C SER A 107 6.64 9.20 9.31
N GLY A 108 7.41 8.76 8.32
CA GLY A 108 7.02 8.78 6.92
C GLY A 108 5.79 7.93 6.68
N LEU A 109 5.85 6.66 7.10
CA LEU A 109 4.72 5.73 7.01
C LEU A 109 3.47 6.30 7.71
N GLN A 110 3.60 6.86 8.91
CA GLN A 110 2.44 7.43 9.60
C GLN A 110 1.80 8.59 8.82
N THR A 111 2.63 9.40 8.15
CA THR A 111 2.14 10.51 7.33
C THR A 111 1.42 9.98 6.10
N ASP A 112 2.01 9.02 5.40
CA ASP A 112 1.45 8.44 4.19
C ASP A 112 0.16 7.66 4.46
N PHE A 113 0.11 6.87 5.53
CA PHE A 113 -1.08 6.11 5.91
C PHE A 113 -2.23 7.02 6.37
N LYS A 114 -1.95 8.12 7.08
CA LYS A 114 -2.98 9.13 7.40
C LYS A 114 -3.49 9.86 6.16
N ALA A 115 -2.59 10.21 5.24
CA ALA A 115 -2.98 10.84 3.98
C ALA A 115 -3.87 9.89 3.17
N ALA A 116 -3.49 8.61 3.06
CA ALA A 116 -4.26 7.59 2.38
C ALA A 116 -5.64 7.34 3.02
N GLU A 117 -5.71 7.22 4.35
CA GLU A 117 -6.98 7.10 5.07
C GLU A 117 -7.90 8.29 4.76
N GLY A 118 -7.34 9.50 4.80
CA GLY A 118 -8.07 10.72 4.45
C GLY A 118 -8.55 10.76 3.00
N GLU A 119 -7.70 10.43 2.03
CA GLU A 119 -8.05 10.45 0.61
C GLU A 119 -9.04 9.33 0.25
N LEU A 120 -8.82 8.10 0.71
CA LEU A 120 -9.75 6.98 0.49
C LEU A 120 -11.09 7.25 1.16
N GLY A 121 -11.11 7.83 2.36
CA GLY A 121 -12.35 8.21 3.05
C GLY A 121 -13.11 9.33 2.32
N LYS A 122 -12.41 10.32 1.75
CA LYS A 122 -13.02 11.40 0.95
C LYS A 122 -13.61 10.89 -0.36
N VAL A 123 -12.88 10.03 -1.08
CA VAL A 123 -13.36 9.41 -2.32
C VAL A 123 -14.55 8.49 -2.02
N GLY A 124 -14.47 7.74 -0.92
CA GLY A 124 -15.48 6.77 -0.52
C GLY A 124 -15.48 5.51 -1.38
N VAL A 125 -16.54 4.72 -1.31
CA VAL A 125 -16.64 3.41 -1.98
C VAL A 125 -16.44 3.54 -3.51
N PRO A 126 -15.50 2.81 -4.14
CA PRO A 126 -15.10 3.06 -5.53
C PRO A 126 -16.15 2.66 -6.57
N LEU A 127 -16.87 1.57 -6.33
CA LEU A 127 -17.92 1.03 -7.20
C LEU A 127 -19.04 0.40 -6.34
N SER A 128 -20.21 0.20 -6.94
CA SER A 128 -21.31 -0.49 -6.24
C SER A 128 -20.92 -1.94 -5.92
N GLY A 129 -21.19 -2.40 -4.69
CA GLY A 129 -20.81 -3.76 -4.27
C GLY A 129 -19.40 -3.88 -3.67
N ALA A 130 -18.61 -2.80 -3.62
CA ALA A 130 -17.30 -2.76 -2.98
C ALA A 130 -17.32 -2.12 -1.57
N GLU A 131 -18.50 -1.99 -0.96
CA GLU A 131 -18.67 -1.37 0.36
C GLU A 131 -17.89 -2.11 1.44
N GLU A 132 -17.95 -3.44 1.45
CA GLU A 132 -17.22 -4.29 2.40
C GLU A 132 -15.71 -4.12 2.23
N LEU A 133 -15.21 -4.27 0.99
CA LEU A 133 -13.78 -4.09 0.68
C LEU A 133 -13.28 -2.71 1.13
N HIS A 134 -14.02 -1.64 0.81
CA HIS A 134 -13.64 -0.30 1.22
C HIS A 134 -13.63 -0.14 2.74
N GLY A 135 -14.66 -0.65 3.43
CA GLY A 135 -14.76 -0.63 4.88
C GLY A 135 -13.59 -1.34 5.55
N GLU A 136 -13.24 -2.54 5.10
CA GLU A 136 -12.10 -3.29 5.63
C GLU A 136 -10.78 -2.54 5.44
N ILE A 137 -10.56 -1.90 4.27
CA ILE A 137 -9.35 -1.11 4.00
C ILE A 137 -9.25 0.08 4.96
N ILE A 138 -10.34 0.83 5.17
CA ILE A 138 -10.37 1.96 6.11
C ILE A 138 -10.11 1.49 7.54
N GLU A 139 -10.68 0.35 7.95
CA GLU A 139 -10.45 -0.22 9.27
C GLU A 139 -8.98 -0.63 9.48
N VAL A 140 -8.38 -1.29 8.49
CA VAL A 140 -6.95 -1.65 8.53
C VAL A 140 -6.10 -0.39 8.61
N LEU A 141 -6.38 0.64 7.82
CA LEU A 141 -5.67 1.92 7.85
C LEU A 141 -5.73 2.57 9.23
N GLY A 142 -6.91 2.61 9.85
CA GLY A 142 -7.09 3.11 11.21
C GLY A 142 -6.24 2.34 12.24
N ARG A 143 -6.23 1.00 12.16
CA ARG A 143 -5.36 0.16 12.99
C ARG A 143 -3.88 0.45 12.77
N VAL A 144 -3.43 0.52 11.52
CA VAL A 144 -2.03 0.80 11.18
C VAL A 144 -1.62 2.18 11.69
N ASN A 145 -2.46 3.21 11.52
CA ASN A 145 -2.17 4.55 12.03
C ASN A 145 -2.05 4.59 13.56
N GLY A 146 -2.88 3.80 14.26
CA GLY A 146 -2.77 3.60 15.71
C GLY A 146 -1.44 2.94 16.09
N GLN A 147 -1.08 1.84 15.42
CA GLN A 147 0.18 1.12 15.68
C GLN A 147 1.41 1.96 15.35
N LEU A 148 1.44 2.68 14.23
CA LEU A 148 2.53 3.58 13.87
C LEU A 148 2.66 4.74 14.87
N GLY A 149 1.54 5.23 15.41
CA GLY A 149 1.55 6.21 16.49
C GLY A 149 2.20 5.68 17.77
N GLN A 150 1.89 4.43 18.15
CA GLN A 150 2.52 3.77 19.29
C GLN A 150 3.99 3.47 19.05
N ALA A 151 4.33 2.92 17.88
CA ALA A 151 5.70 2.64 17.45
C ALA A 151 6.55 3.91 17.52
N LYS A 152 6.03 5.04 17.02
CA LYS A 152 6.74 6.33 17.10
C LYS A 152 7.06 6.73 18.54
N GLN A 153 6.13 6.55 19.47
CA GLN A 153 6.36 6.84 20.90
C GLN A 153 7.38 5.88 21.52
N GLN A 154 7.28 4.59 21.21
CA GLN A 154 8.20 3.57 21.72
C GLN A 154 9.62 3.79 21.21
N VAL A 155 9.78 4.03 19.91
CA VAL A 155 11.07 4.34 19.27
C VAL A 155 11.69 5.60 19.86
N ALA A 156 10.91 6.66 20.08
CA ALA A 156 11.41 7.89 20.69
C ALA A 156 11.89 7.71 22.14
N ALA A 157 11.47 6.64 22.83
CA ALA A 157 11.86 6.32 24.19
C ALA A 157 13.08 5.38 24.29
N LEU A 158 13.59 4.86 23.16
CA LEU A 158 14.71 3.92 23.16
C LEU A 158 16.02 4.63 23.49
N ASP A 159 16.83 3.99 24.35
CA ASP A 159 18.19 4.44 24.67
C ASP A 159 19.20 3.73 23.75
N PRO A 160 19.97 4.45 22.91
CA PRO A 160 21.02 3.84 22.08
C PRO A 160 22.16 3.19 22.88
N HIS A 161 22.29 3.47 24.17
CA HIS A 161 23.24 2.83 25.08
C HIS A 161 22.70 1.56 25.75
N ASP A 162 21.42 1.22 25.55
CA ASP A 162 20.81 0.03 26.13
C ASP A 162 21.48 -1.25 25.56
N PRO A 163 21.97 -2.17 26.42
CA PRO A 163 22.52 -3.45 25.95
C PRO A 163 21.49 -4.30 25.16
N ASP A 164 20.19 -4.11 25.41
CA ASP A 164 19.09 -4.81 24.74
C ASP A 164 18.47 -3.98 23.60
N PHE A 165 19.13 -2.90 23.15
CA PHE A 165 18.64 -1.97 22.12
C PHE A 165 18.06 -2.67 20.88
N ALA A 166 18.77 -3.68 20.34
CA ALA A 166 18.32 -4.38 19.14
C ALA A 166 16.98 -5.11 19.34
N GLN A 167 16.79 -5.72 20.51
CA GLN A 167 15.52 -6.35 20.87
C GLN A 167 14.44 -5.30 21.07
N ALA A 168 14.75 -4.19 21.74
CA ALA A 168 13.81 -3.11 21.99
C ALA A 168 13.33 -2.45 20.67
N VAL A 169 14.22 -2.23 19.70
CA VAL A 169 13.87 -1.76 18.34
C VAL A 169 12.94 -2.77 17.64
N SER A 170 13.26 -4.06 17.69
CA SER A 170 12.43 -5.09 17.07
C SER A 170 11.02 -5.16 17.67
N GLN A 171 10.87 -4.89 18.96
CA GLN A 171 9.56 -4.86 19.64
C GLN A 171 8.79 -3.56 19.38
N ALA A 172 9.51 -2.43 19.27
CA ALA A 172 8.90 -1.13 18.98
C ALA A 172 8.38 -1.03 17.55
N GLY A 173 8.89 -1.87 16.64
CA GLY A 173 8.64 -1.78 15.21
C GLY A 173 7.35 -2.41 14.71
N GLY A 174 6.25 -2.31 15.46
CA GLY A 174 4.92 -2.89 15.19
C GLY A 174 4.32 -2.56 13.81
N LEU A 175 4.91 -3.13 12.76
CA LEU A 175 4.54 -3.00 11.35
C LEU A 175 3.69 -4.20 10.87
N GLU A 176 3.23 -5.07 11.78
CA GLU A 176 2.42 -6.24 11.43
C GLU A 176 1.07 -5.86 10.80
N ALA A 177 0.40 -4.77 11.22
CA ALA A 177 -0.82 -4.38 10.52
C ALA A 177 -0.51 -3.81 9.13
N ALA A 178 0.68 -3.27 8.90
CA ALA A 178 1.08 -2.79 7.57
C ALA A 178 1.31 -3.96 6.60
N SER A 179 1.74 -5.13 7.08
CA SER A 179 1.79 -6.34 6.24
C SER A 179 0.40 -6.93 5.96
N ALA A 180 -0.57 -6.78 6.88
CA ALA A 180 -1.97 -7.13 6.61
C ALA A 180 -2.57 -6.30 5.46
N LEU A 181 -2.09 -5.07 5.25
CA LEU A 181 -2.49 -4.25 4.11
C LEU A 181 -2.04 -4.86 2.76
N LEU A 182 -0.88 -5.52 2.72
CA LEU A 182 -0.42 -6.22 1.52
C LEU A 182 -1.32 -7.42 1.18
N ALA A 183 -1.84 -8.12 2.20
CA ALA A 183 -2.79 -9.22 2.00
C ALA A 183 -4.12 -8.75 1.40
N HIS A 184 -4.50 -7.48 1.60
CA HIS A 184 -5.67 -6.89 0.95
C HIS A 184 -5.48 -6.63 -0.54
N GLY A 185 -4.23 -6.63 -1.04
CA GLY A 185 -3.94 -6.52 -2.47
C GLY A 185 -4.68 -7.55 -3.31
N GLU A 186 -4.76 -8.80 -2.83
CA GLU A 186 -5.45 -9.89 -3.52
C GLU A 186 -6.97 -9.65 -3.64
N LYS A 187 -7.59 -9.07 -2.60
CA LYS A 187 -9.01 -8.72 -2.61
C LYS A 187 -9.29 -7.58 -3.59
N VAL A 188 -8.40 -6.60 -3.67
CA VAL A 188 -8.52 -5.48 -4.62
C VAL A 188 -8.32 -5.96 -6.06
N SER A 189 -7.33 -6.82 -6.33
CA SER A 189 -7.15 -7.41 -7.66
C SER A 189 -8.24 -8.40 -8.06
N GLY A 190 -8.99 -8.96 -7.10
CA GLY A 190 -10.13 -9.83 -7.39
C GLY A 190 -11.35 -9.12 -7.97
N VAL A 191 -11.35 -7.79 -8.02
CA VAL A 191 -12.41 -6.97 -8.63
C VAL A 191 -11.93 -6.47 -10.00
N PRO A 192 -12.48 -6.98 -11.13
CA PRO A 192 -11.94 -6.69 -12.47
C PRO A 192 -11.84 -5.20 -12.80
N GLU A 193 -12.81 -4.41 -12.36
CA GLU A 193 -12.85 -2.95 -12.61
C GLU A 193 -11.76 -2.21 -11.82
N LEU A 194 -11.47 -2.65 -10.58
CA LEU A 194 -10.36 -2.11 -9.79
C LEU A 194 -9.01 -2.56 -10.35
N GLU A 195 -8.91 -3.81 -10.76
CA GLU A 195 -7.70 -4.36 -11.39
C GLU A 195 -7.35 -3.60 -12.67
N GLN A 196 -8.33 -3.42 -13.57
CA GLN A 196 -8.13 -2.65 -14.80
C GLN A 196 -7.70 -1.22 -14.49
N ALA A 197 -8.36 -0.55 -13.54
CA ALA A 197 -7.99 0.78 -13.13
C ALA A 197 -6.56 0.84 -12.54
N MET A 198 -6.15 -0.13 -11.71
CA MET A 198 -4.79 -0.22 -11.16
C MET A 198 -3.73 -0.34 -12.25
N ASN A 199 -4.00 -1.06 -13.33
CA ASN A 199 -3.06 -1.23 -14.43
C ASN A 199 -2.89 0.04 -15.29
N THR A 200 -3.86 0.96 -15.26
CA THR A 200 -3.83 2.19 -16.07
C THR A 200 -3.61 3.47 -15.28
N ALA A 201 -3.82 3.44 -13.96
CA ALA A 201 -3.70 4.62 -13.12
C ALA A 201 -2.23 5.09 -13.08
N PRO A 202 -1.93 6.35 -13.47
CA PRO A 202 -0.57 6.85 -13.62
C PRO A 202 0.30 6.64 -12.37
N LYS A 203 -0.30 6.83 -11.18
CA LYS A 203 0.42 6.66 -9.92
C LYS A 203 0.84 5.21 -9.66
N CYS A 204 -0.02 4.24 -9.99
CA CYS A 204 0.30 2.82 -9.87
C CYS A 204 1.47 2.44 -10.79
N VAL A 205 1.41 2.85 -12.05
CA VAL A 205 2.46 2.58 -13.05
C VAL A 205 3.81 3.19 -12.63
N GLU A 206 3.79 4.43 -12.14
CA GLU A 206 5.01 5.11 -11.70
C GLU A 206 5.64 4.40 -10.48
N ILE A 207 4.83 3.98 -9.50
CA ILE A 207 5.31 3.21 -8.35
C ILE A 207 5.90 1.86 -8.79
N GLN A 208 5.23 1.15 -9.70
CA GLN A 208 5.74 -0.11 -10.25
C GLN A 208 7.12 0.08 -10.90
N ARG A 209 7.31 1.17 -11.65
CA ARG A 209 8.60 1.52 -12.26
C ARG A 209 9.70 1.80 -11.23
N GLN A 210 9.36 2.47 -10.11
CA GLN A 210 10.33 2.77 -9.06
C GLN A 210 10.74 1.55 -8.22
N ILE A 211 9.85 0.56 -8.11
CA ILE A 211 10.11 -0.67 -7.34
C ILE A 211 10.83 -1.73 -8.19
N GLY A 212 10.43 -1.91 -9.46
CA GLY A 212 10.99 -2.93 -10.36
C GLY A 212 12.23 -2.48 -11.16
N GLY A 213 12.64 -1.21 -11.03
CA GLY A 213 13.83 -0.64 -11.65
C GLY A 213 15.08 -0.71 -10.79
#